data_AF-A0A839IWP7-F1
#
_entry.id   AF-A0A839IWP7-F1
#
_cell.length_a   1.000
_cell.length_b   1.000
_cell.length_c   1.000
_cell.angle_alpha   90.00
_cell.angle_beta   90.00
_cell.angle_gamma   90.00
#
_symmetry.space_group_name_H-M   'P 1'
#
loop_
_entity.id
_entity.type
_entity.pdbx_description
1 polymer ?
#
loop_
_entity_poly.entity_id
_entity_poly.type
_entity_poly.pdbx_seq_one_letter_code
_entity_poly.pdbx_strand_id
1 'polypeptide(L)'
;NRAIINGKFMIVFFGPVLLLFLNTYLFKGNNTSFLLFLIAAILFFIGIGLVTIFGNVPLNEILDKSNLEALSKVELQELRDKFEQPWNRLHTIRTLSSFISFVFLIIGMLYSK
;
A
#
# COMPACT_ATOMS: atom_id res chain seq x y z
N ASN A 1 -5.81 2.12 18.46
CA ASN A 1 -5.07 2.31 17.19
C ASN A 1 -4.13 3.53 17.27
N ARG A 2 -3.46 3.76 18.41
CA ARG A 2 -2.47 4.86 18.54
C ARG A 2 -1.30 4.55 17.62
N ALA A 3 -0.88 5.54 16.83
CA ALA A 3 0.00 5.46 15.66
C ALA A 3 0.90 4.21 15.56
N ILE A 4 0.58 3.35 14.59
CA ILE A 4 1.39 2.16 14.22
C ILE A 4 2.72 2.58 13.55
N ILE A 5 2.85 3.85 13.14
CA ILE A 5 4.03 4.38 12.46
C ILE A 5 5.20 4.44 13.45
N ASN A 6 6.03 3.41 13.42
CA ASN A 6 7.30 3.32 14.12
C ASN A 6 8.38 2.81 13.16
N GLY A 7 9.66 2.88 13.56
CA GLY A 7 10.77 2.48 12.69
C GLY A 7 10.66 1.06 12.13
N LYS A 8 10.20 0.08 12.94
CA LYS A 8 10.04 -1.31 12.48
C LYS A 8 8.93 -1.42 11.44
N PHE A 9 7.81 -0.74 11.65
CA PHE A 9 6.73 -0.66 10.67
C PHE A 9 7.22 -0.06 9.35
N MET A 10 7.97 1.04 9.40
CA MET A 10 8.50 1.70 8.20
C MET A 10 9.44 0.77 7.41
N ILE A 11 10.29 0.00 8.10
CA ILE A 11 11.17 -0.98 7.45
C ILE A 11 10.36 -2.07 6.75
N VAL A 12 9.37 -2.66 7.43
CA VAL A 12 8.56 -3.75 6.84
C VAL A 12 7.68 -3.23 5.71
N PHE A 13 7.20 -1.99 5.80
CA PHE A 13 6.31 -1.39 4.81
C PHE A 13 7.06 -0.88 3.56
N PHE A 14 8.18 -0.18 3.73
CA PHE A 14 8.95 0.40 2.62
C PHE A 14 10.12 -0.47 2.14
N GLY A 15 10.57 -1.44 2.94
CA GLY A 15 11.61 -2.39 2.55
C GLY A 15 11.31 -3.10 1.22
N PRO A 16 10.10 -3.65 1.02
CA PRO A 16 9.73 -4.26 -0.25
C PRO A 16 9.82 -3.30 -1.44
N VAL A 17 9.50 -2.01 -1.28
CA VAL A 17 9.64 -1.01 -2.37
C VAL A 17 11.09 -0.97 -2.86
N LEU A 18 12.04 -0.81 -1.94
CA LEU A 18 13.47 -0.74 -2.27
C LEU A 18 13.96 -2.05 -2.89
N LEU A 19 13.57 -3.19 -2.31
CA LEU A 19 13.97 -4.51 -2.80
C LEU A 19 13.41 -4.81 -4.20
N LEU A 20 12.20 -4.38 -4.52
CA LEU A 20 11.60 -4.58 -5.84
C LEU A 20 12.34 -3.80 -6.92
N PHE A 21 12.68 -2.53 -6.68
CA PHE A 21 13.47 -1.74 -7.63
C PHE A 21 14.89 -2.27 -7.77
N LEU A 22 15.51 -2.72 -6.68
CA LEU A 22 16.81 -3.40 -6.74
C LEU A 22 16.72 -4.68 -7.59
N ASN A 23 15.68 -5.49 -7.40
CA ASN A 23 15.45 -6.69 -8.19
C ASN A 23 15.30 -6.37 -9.68
N THR A 24 14.52 -5.34 -10.04
CA THR A 24 14.44 -4.85 -11.42
C THR A 24 15.81 -4.49 -11.98
N TYR A 25 16.65 -3.77 -11.22
CA TYR A 25 18.00 -3.39 -11.67
C TYR A 25 18.90 -4.61 -11.91
N LEU A 26 18.86 -5.60 -11.03
CA LEU A 26 19.68 -6.81 -11.15
C LEU A 26 19.34 -7.63 -12.40
N PHE A 27 18.07 -7.67 -12.80
CA PHE A 27 17.61 -8.43 -13.96
C PHE A 27 17.51 -7.62 -15.26
N LYS A 28 18.14 -6.43 -15.33
CA LYS A 28 18.15 -5.56 -16.53
C LYS A 28 18.69 -6.24 -17.81
N GLY A 29 19.45 -7.33 -17.68
CA GLY A 29 19.95 -8.11 -18.81
C GLY A 29 18.95 -9.08 -19.43
N ASN A 30 17.85 -9.39 -18.74
CA ASN A 30 16.77 -10.26 -19.23
C ASN A 30 15.52 -9.39 -19.46
N ASN A 31 15.26 -9.03 -20.72
CA ASN A 31 14.20 -8.07 -21.07
C ASN A 31 12.82 -8.44 -20.49
N THR A 32 12.44 -9.72 -20.56
CA THR A 32 11.14 -10.18 -20.06
C THR A 32 11.05 -10.07 -18.54
N SER A 33 12.05 -10.61 -17.82
CA SER A 33 12.09 -10.55 -16.35
C SER A 33 12.18 -9.11 -15.85
N PHE A 34 12.99 -8.28 -16.51
CA PHE A 34 13.13 -6.86 -16.23
C PHE A 34 11.78 -6.14 -16.28
N LEU A 35 11.03 -6.30 -17.38
CA LEU A 35 9.72 -5.65 -17.55
C LEU A 35 8.72 -6.13 -16.51
N LEU A 36 8.65 -7.44 -16.24
CA LEU A 36 7.73 -8.02 -15.26
C LEU A 36 8.05 -7.51 -13.84
N PHE A 37 9.32 -7.47 -13.46
CA PHE A 37 9.75 -6.95 -12.16
C PHE A 37 9.55 -5.43 -12.04
N LEU A 38 9.77 -4.67 -13.11
CA LEU A 38 9.49 -3.24 -13.13
C LEU A 38 7.99 -2.96 -12.93
N ILE A 39 7.12 -3.70 -13.63
CA ILE A 39 5.67 -3.59 -13.45
C ILE A 39 5.29 -3.94 -11.99
N ALA A 40 5.85 -5.02 -11.44
CA ALA A 40 5.62 -5.39 -10.05
C ALA A 40 6.05 -4.29 -9.07
N ALA A 41 7.23 -3.69 -9.27
CA ALA A 41 7.76 -2.61 -8.45
C ALA A 41 6.87 -1.36 -8.49
N ILE A 42 6.45 -0.94 -9.69
CA ILE A 42 5.57 0.22 -9.89
C ILE A 42 4.20 -0.02 -9.25
N LEU A 43 3.59 -1.18 -9.47
CA LEU A 43 2.29 -1.53 -8.88
C LEU A 43 2.35 -1.55 -7.36
N PHE A 44 3.41 -2.11 -6.78
CA PHE A 44 3.59 -2.11 -5.34
C PHE A 44 3.79 -0.69 -4.81
N PHE A 45 4.68 0.09 -5.42
CA PHE A 45 5.00 1.44 -4.96
C PHE A 45 3.79 2.38 -5.05
N ILE A 46 3.12 2.43 -6.20
CA ILE A 46 1.97 3.31 -6.40
C ILE A 46 0.76 2.76 -5.62
N GLY A 47 0.41 1.50 -5.84
CA GLY A 47 -0.82 0.90 -5.34
C GLY A 47 -0.82 0.63 -3.84
N ILE A 48 0.34 0.39 -3.23
CA ILE A 48 0.46 0.22 -1.78
C ILE A 48 1.04 1.47 -1.14
N GLY A 49 2.24 1.89 -1.57
CA GLY A 49 2.97 3.00 -0.97
C GLY A 49 2.18 4.31 -1.04
N LEU A 50 1.93 4.81 -2.26
CA LEU A 50 1.30 6.12 -2.45
C LEU A 50 -0.16 6.13 -1.97
N VAL A 51 -0.93 5.08 -2.24
CA VAL A 51 -2.32 4.95 -1.75
C VAL A 51 -2.37 4.98 -0.22
N THR A 52 -1.40 4.37 0.46
CA THR A 52 -1.34 4.42 1.92
C THR A 52 -1.00 5.81 2.42
N ILE A 53 0.07 6.42 1.90
CA ILE A 53 0.58 7.72 2.36
C ILE A 53 -0.43 8.84 2.11
N PHE A 54 -1.03 8.88 0.92
CA PHE A 54 -1.90 9.98 0.50
C PHE A 54 -3.39 9.71 0.71
N GLY A 55 -3.77 8.47 1.02
CA GLY A 55 -5.17 8.07 1.21
C GLY A 55 -5.44 7.55 2.62
N ASN A 56 -4.96 6.34 2.93
CA ASN A 56 -5.31 5.69 4.20
C ASN A 56 -4.75 6.43 5.43
N VAL A 57 -3.54 6.99 5.36
CA VAL A 57 -2.93 7.73 6.49
C VAL A 57 -3.73 9.00 6.82
N PRO A 58 -4.08 9.89 5.87
CA PRO A 58 -4.94 11.04 6.14
C PRO A 58 -6.30 10.66 6.76
N LEU A 59 -6.93 9.60 6.26
CA LEU A 59 -8.19 9.11 6.84
C LEU A 59 -8.00 8.66 8.30
N ASN A 60 -6.91 7.93 8.59
CA ASN A 60 -6.59 7.51 9.95
C ASN A 60 -6.31 8.71 10.87
N GLU A 61 -5.66 9.76 10.37
CA GLU A 61 -5.42 10.99 11.14
C GLU A 61 -6.71 11.74 11.48
N ILE A 62 -7.69 11.78 10.57
CA ILE A 62 -9.01 12.37 10.85
C ILE A 62 -9.66 11.64 12.02
N LEU A 63 -9.62 10.30 11.99
CA LEU A 63 -10.19 9.47 13.05
C LEU A 63 -9.45 9.66 14.39
N ASP A 64 -8.11 9.73 14.37
CA ASP A 64 -7.27 9.89 15.57
C ASP A 64 -7.42 11.28 16.22
N LYS A 65 -7.63 12.33 15.41
CA LYS A 65 -7.88 13.71 15.88
C LYS A 65 -9.31 13.95 16.36
N SER A 66 -10.24 13.03 16.10
CA SER A 66 -11.65 13.17 16.50
C SER A 66 -11.86 12.79 17.95
N ASN A 67 -12.50 13.65 18.75
CA ASN A 67 -12.88 13.30 20.12
C ASN A 67 -14.14 12.43 20.15
N LEU A 68 -13.97 11.12 19.99
CA LEU A 68 -15.07 10.17 19.86
C LEU A 68 -16.03 10.15 21.05
N GLU A 69 -15.55 10.47 22.26
CA GLU A 69 -16.36 10.48 23.49
C GLU A 69 -17.26 11.72 23.59
N ALA A 70 -16.90 12.80 22.91
CA ALA A 70 -17.67 14.04 22.88
C ALA A 70 -18.70 14.10 21.73
N LEU A 71 -18.62 13.16 20.77
CA LEU A 71 -19.53 13.13 19.62
C LEU A 71 -20.87 12.49 19.99
N SER A 72 -21.96 13.10 19.55
CA SER A 72 -23.28 12.49 19.57
C SER A 72 -23.35 11.26 18.65
N LYS A 73 -24.41 10.46 18.82
CA LYS A 73 -24.65 9.28 17.98
C LYS A 73 -24.75 9.63 16.48
N VAL A 74 -25.32 10.78 16.15
CA VAL A 74 -25.45 11.24 14.76
C VAL A 74 -24.08 11.61 14.19
N GLU A 75 -23.28 12.38 14.93
CA GLU A 75 -21.94 12.78 14.48
C GLU A 75 -20.99 11.59 14.34
N LEU A 76 -21.10 10.59 15.22
CA LEU A 76 -20.36 9.33 15.10
C LEU A 76 -20.72 8.58 13.80
N GLN A 77 -22.00 8.56 13.45
CA GLN A 77 -22.45 7.93 12.20
C GLN A 77 -21.92 8.70 10.97
N GLU A 78 -21.98 10.03 10.99
CA GLU A 78 -21.43 10.85 9.91
C GLU A 78 -19.92 10.69 9.74
N LEU A 79 -19.17 10.63 10.86
CA LEU A 79 -17.73 10.36 10.84
C LEU A 79 -17.44 8.98 10.24
N ARG A 80 -18.22 7.98 10.63
CA ARG A 80 -18.10 6.62 10.11
C ARG A 80 -18.34 6.57 8.61
N ASP A 81 -19.38 7.22 8.11
CA ASP A 81 -19.71 7.24 6.68
C ASP A 81 -18.63 7.94 5.84
N LYS A 82 -18.05 9.02 6.38
CA LYS A 82 -16.92 9.74 5.76
C LYS A 82 -15.62 8.94 5.77
N PHE A 83 -15.42 8.04 6.73
CA PHE A 83 -14.21 7.25 6.87
C PHE A 83 -14.29 5.90 6.14
N GLU A 84 -15.32 5.10 6.42
CA GLU A 84 -15.36 3.67 6.12
C GLU A 84 -15.37 3.38 4.62
N GLN A 85 -16.22 4.08 3.85
CA GLN A 85 -16.32 3.87 2.41
C GLN A 85 -15.01 4.22 1.67
N PRO A 86 -14.44 5.43 1.84
CA PRO A 86 -13.16 5.77 1.24
C PRO A 86 -12.03 4.83 1.70
N TRP A 87 -11.98 4.50 2.99
CA TRP A 87 -10.93 3.66 3.54
C TRP A 87 -10.96 2.25 2.95
N ASN A 88 -12.15 1.63 2.87
CA ASN A 88 -12.33 0.31 2.29
C ASN A 88 -12.00 0.30 0.80
N ARG A 89 -12.40 1.32 0.05
CA ARG A 89 -12.04 1.45 -1.37
C ARG A 89 -10.52 1.50 -1.57
N LEU A 90 -9.83 2.33 -0.79
CA LEU A 90 -8.37 2.44 -0.85
C LEU A 90 -7.69 1.14 -0.40
N HIS A 91 -8.25 0.47 0.61
CA HIS A 91 -7.75 -0.83 1.06
C HIS A 91 -7.88 -1.90 -0.04
N THR A 92 -9.01 -1.96 -0.74
CA THR A 92 -9.20 -2.87 -1.88
C THR A 92 -8.17 -2.61 -2.99
N ILE A 93 -7.89 -1.34 -3.31
CA ILE A 93 -6.84 -1.00 -4.28
C ILE A 93 -5.49 -1.56 -3.84
N ARG A 94 -5.10 -1.35 -2.58
CA ARG A 94 -3.85 -1.88 -2.02
C ARG A 94 -3.78 -3.40 -2.12
N THR A 95 -4.86 -4.10 -1.78
CA THR A 95 -4.94 -5.56 -1.86
C THR A 95 -4.74 -6.04 -3.28
N LEU A 96 -5.49 -5.49 -4.25
CA LEU A 96 -5.37 -5.88 -5.65
C LEU A 96 -3.98 -5.56 -6.22
N SER A 97 -3.44 -4.37 -5.94
CA SER A 97 -2.10 -3.99 -6.38
C SER A 97 -1.02 -4.91 -5.79
N SER A 98 -1.13 -5.28 -4.51
CA SER A 98 -0.19 -6.20 -3.87
C SER A 98 -0.25 -7.60 -4.48
N PHE A 99 -1.46 -8.11 -4.73
CA PHE A 99 -1.68 -9.42 -5.33
C PHE A 99 -1.14 -9.48 -6.76
N ILE A 100 -1.48 -8.47 -7.59
CA ILE A 100 -1.01 -8.41 -8.97
C ILE A 100 0.52 -8.25 -9.02
N SER A 101 1.10 -7.39 -8.18
CA SER A 101 2.56 -7.26 -8.05
C SER A 101 3.23 -8.60 -7.73
N PHE A 102 2.67 -9.36 -6.78
CA PHE A 102 3.16 -10.69 -6.42
C PHE A 102 3.06 -11.70 -7.59
N VAL A 103 1.96 -11.68 -8.34
CA VAL A 103 1.81 -12.52 -9.55
C VAL A 103 2.88 -12.18 -10.59
N PHE A 104 3.14 -10.89 -10.86
CA PHE A 104 4.20 -10.48 -11.78
C PHE A 104 5.59 -10.92 -11.33
N LEU A 105 5.87 -10.92 -10.02
CA LEU A 105 7.13 -11.46 -9.49
C LEU A 105 7.26 -12.96 -9.75
N ILE A 106 6.22 -13.75 -9.49
CA ILE A 106 6.24 -15.19 -9.77
C ILE A 106 6.50 -15.43 -11.26
N ILE A 107 5.75 -14.76 -12.13
CA ILE A 107 5.91 -14.91 -13.57
C ILE A 107 7.32 -14.49 -14.00
N GLY A 108 7.83 -13.36 -13.50
CA GLY A 108 9.19 -12.90 -13.80
C GLY A 108 10.26 -13.90 -13.40
N MET A 109 10.11 -14.56 -12.25
CA MET A 109 11.03 -15.63 -11.83
C MET A 109 11.00 -16.86 -12.76
N LEU A 110 9.87 -17.17 -13.38
CA LEU A 110 9.80 -18.28 -14.34
C LEU A 110 10.57 -17.98 -15.64
N TYR A 111 10.71 -16.70 -16.00
CA TYR A 111 11.46 -16.24 -17.17
C TYR A 111 12.92 -15.88 -16.87
N SER A 112 13.33 -15.89 -15.60
CA SER A 112 14.67 -15.49 -15.17
C SER A 112 15.70 -16.64 -15.22
N LYS A 113 15.43 -17.69 -16.01
CA LYS A 113 16.35 -18.81 -16.23
C LYS A 113 17.58 -18.38 -17.03
#